data_AF-A0A2U0S6V1-F1
#
_entry.id   AF-A0A2U0S6V1-F1
#
_cell.length_a   1.000
_cell.length_b   1.000
_cell.length_c   1.000
_cell.angle_alpha   90.00
_cell.angle_beta   90.00
_cell.angle_gamma   90.00
#
_symmetry.space_group_name_H-M   'P 1'
#
loop_
_entity.id
_entity.type
_entity.pdbx_description
1 polymer ?
#
loop_
_entity_poly.entity_id
_entity_poly.type
_entity_poly.pdbx_seq_one_letter_code
_entity_poly.pdbx_strand_id
1 'polypeptide(L)'
;MTNLDAKTLWKMPNNELVSLIEAGQFANHTGQIRFYAPSFVYYKTDYFCSSPNAFPTISVTGSSCALKCKHCYGKVLETMHSATTPEKLFDLCKNLKAKGAVGCLISGGCLPDGSVPLDPFMGSIKKIKKELGLTVFVHTGVVDFSTAKQLKDAGVNAALIDVIGSDETIREV
;
A
#
# COMPACT_ATOMS: atom_id res chain seq x y z
N MET A 1 16.97 -16.55 -19.20
CA MET A 1 15.63 -16.33 -18.64
C MET A 1 14.86 -17.62 -18.90
N THR A 2 14.45 -18.30 -17.84
CA THR A 2 13.57 -19.48 -17.96
C THR A 2 12.33 -19.10 -18.78
N ASN A 3 12.03 -19.87 -19.83
CA ASN A 3 10.79 -19.73 -20.62
C ASN A 3 9.55 -20.25 -19.85
N LEU A 4 9.59 -20.19 -18.51
CA LEU A 4 8.53 -20.67 -17.64
C LEU A 4 7.49 -19.57 -17.54
N ASP A 5 6.25 -19.89 -17.88
CA ASP A 5 5.13 -18.98 -17.66
C ASP A 5 4.85 -18.81 -16.15
N ALA A 6 4.19 -17.72 -15.79
CA ALA A 6 3.89 -17.37 -14.40
C ALA A 6 3.05 -18.44 -13.67
N LYS A 7 2.17 -19.16 -14.40
CA LYS A 7 1.29 -20.18 -13.82
C LYS A 7 2.08 -21.43 -13.47
N THR A 8 3.05 -21.80 -14.30
CA THR A 8 3.97 -22.91 -14.05
C THR A 8 4.84 -22.61 -12.82
N LEU A 9 5.40 -21.40 -12.72
CA LEU A 9 6.18 -20.98 -11.55
C LEU A 9 5.34 -20.98 -10.27
N TRP A 10 4.11 -20.48 -10.32
CA TRP A 10 3.23 -20.40 -9.15
C TRP A 10 2.86 -21.77 -8.56
N LYS A 11 2.76 -22.80 -9.41
CA LYS A 11 2.41 -24.17 -9.00
C LYS A 11 3.63 -25.02 -8.65
N MET A 12 4.83 -24.48 -8.82
CA MET A 12 6.07 -25.20 -8.62
C MET A 12 6.28 -25.52 -7.14
N PRO A 13 6.72 -26.74 -6.78
CA PRO A 13 7.18 -27.05 -5.43
C PRO A 13 8.29 -26.09 -4.97
N ASN A 14 8.24 -25.67 -3.70
CA ASN A 14 9.20 -24.69 -3.16
C ASN A 14 10.67 -25.10 -3.35
N ASN A 15 11.00 -26.38 -3.20
CA ASN A 15 12.36 -26.90 -3.38
C ASN A 15 12.85 -26.75 -4.84
N GLU A 16 11.97 -26.95 -5.82
CA GLU A 16 12.29 -26.78 -7.24
C GLU A 16 12.47 -25.29 -7.57
N LEU A 17 11.59 -24.42 -7.06
CA LEU A 17 11.72 -22.97 -7.22
C LEU A 17 13.03 -22.44 -6.63
N VAL A 18 13.38 -22.87 -5.41
CA VAL A 18 14.65 -22.52 -4.75
C VAL A 18 15.83 -22.97 -5.61
N SER A 19 15.80 -24.20 -6.13
CA SER A 19 16.87 -24.73 -6.99
C SER A 19 17.06 -23.88 -8.25
N LEU A 20 15.97 -23.38 -8.86
CA LEU A 20 16.05 -22.48 -10.01
C LEU A 20 16.66 -21.11 -9.66
N ILE A 21 16.32 -20.56 -8.49
CA ILE A 21 16.89 -19.31 -7.98
C ILE A 21 18.40 -19.48 -7.75
N GLU A 22 18.80 -20.54 -7.06
CA GLU A 22 20.21 -20.86 -6.77
C GLU A 22 21.02 -21.14 -8.04
N ALA A 23 20.40 -21.77 -9.04
CA ALA A 23 20.99 -21.99 -10.36
C ALA A 23 21.07 -20.70 -11.22
N GLY A 24 20.66 -19.54 -10.69
CA GLY A 24 20.77 -18.25 -11.37
C GLY A 24 19.78 -18.05 -12.52
N GLN A 25 18.69 -18.83 -12.56
CA GLN A 25 17.69 -18.71 -13.63
C GLN A 25 16.92 -17.38 -13.60
N PHE A 26 16.87 -16.74 -12.42
CA PHE A 26 16.29 -15.42 -12.19
C PHE A 26 17.39 -14.42 -11.85
N ALA A 27 17.88 -13.68 -12.85
CA ALA A 27 18.91 -12.67 -12.63
C ALA A 27 18.30 -11.40 -12.01
N ASN A 28 18.85 -10.94 -10.88
CA ASN A 28 18.58 -9.58 -10.41
C ASN A 28 19.36 -8.58 -11.27
N HIS A 29 18.72 -8.06 -12.31
CA HIS A 29 19.33 -7.11 -13.25
C HIS A 29 19.79 -5.80 -12.60
N THR A 30 19.30 -5.46 -11.41
CA THR A 30 19.69 -4.23 -10.70
C THR A 30 20.86 -4.43 -9.74
N GLY A 31 21.14 -5.68 -9.33
CA GLY A 31 22.10 -6.00 -8.27
C GLY A 31 21.75 -5.39 -6.90
N GLN A 32 20.57 -4.81 -6.73
CA GLN A 32 20.13 -4.13 -5.50
C GLN A 32 18.96 -4.88 -4.87
N ILE A 33 18.92 -4.89 -3.55
CA ILE A 33 17.78 -5.34 -2.74
C ILE A 33 17.35 -4.18 -1.86
N ARG A 34 16.06 -3.83 -1.88
CA ARG A 34 15.49 -2.76 -1.07
C ARG A 34 14.60 -3.36 -0.01
N PHE A 35 14.84 -3.00 1.24
CA PHE A 35 14.02 -3.41 2.37
C PHE A 35 13.10 -2.25 2.79
N TYR A 36 11.82 -2.57 2.97
CA TYR A 36 10.83 -1.64 3.49
C TYR A 36 10.47 -2.06 4.90
N ALA A 37 10.63 -1.13 5.82
CA ALA A 37 10.50 -1.38 7.24
C ALA A 37 9.26 -0.61 7.74
N PRO A 38 8.23 -1.28 8.29
CA PRO A 38 7.00 -0.61 8.71
C PRO A 38 7.30 0.41 9.81
N SER A 39 6.67 1.58 9.77
CA SER A 39 6.84 2.58 10.82
C SER A 39 5.88 2.39 11.99
N PHE A 40 4.72 1.77 11.84
CA PHE A 40 3.72 1.72 12.92
C PHE A 40 4.14 0.91 14.17
N VAL A 41 5.28 0.21 14.14
CA VAL A 41 5.87 -0.48 15.31
C VAL A 41 7.29 0.04 15.56
N TYR A 42 7.63 0.28 16.83
CA TYR A 42 9.00 0.58 17.23
C TYR A 42 9.87 -0.68 17.27
N TYR A 43 11.03 -0.65 16.60
CA TYR A 43 12.06 -1.68 16.69
C TYR A 43 13.42 -1.09 16.37
N LYS A 44 14.46 -1.69 16.95
CA LYS A 44 15.84 -1.25 16.80
C LYS A 44 16.76 -2.47 16.69
N THR A 45 17.66 -2.41 15.72
CA THR A 45 18.79 -3.32 15.53
C THR A 45 20.08 -2.50 15.47
N ASP A 46 21.23 -3.16 15.34
CA ASP A 46 22.53 -2.48 15.15
C ASP A 46 22.60 -1.67 13.84
N TYR A 47 21.74 -1.99 12.87
CA TYR A 47 21.76 -1.41 11.53
C TYR A 47 20.56 -0.49 11.23
N PHE A 48 19.50 -0.53 12.04
CA PHE A 48 18.28 0.22 11.77
C PHE A 48 17.50 0.54 13.04
N CYS A 49 16.90 1.73 13.08
CA CYS A 49 15.98 2.14 14.14
C CYS A 49 14.72 2.71 13.49
N SER A 50 13.56 2.12 13.77
CA SER A 50 12.31 2.63 13.22
C SER A 50 11.92 3.95 13.88
N SER A 51 11.30 4.83 13.09
CA SER A 51 10.70 6.07 13.57
C SER A 51 9.19 5.94 13.44
N PRO A 52 8.44 5.80 14.56
CA PRO A 52 7.03 5.45 14.50
C PRO A 52 6.14 6.38 13.65
N ASN A 53 6.53 7.65 13.61
CA ASN A 53 5.81 8.71 12.91
C ASN A 53 6.37 9.01 11.51
N ALA A 54 7.35 8.26 11.02
CA ALA A 54 7.97 8.54 9.72
C ALA A 54 7.00 8.33 8.55
N PHE A 55 6.13 7.31 8.64
CA PHE A 55 5.23 6.92 7.55
C PHE A 55 3.82 6.55 8.06
N PRO A 56 3.07 7.50 8.64
CA PRO A 56 1.72 7.28 9.16
C PRO A 56 0.74 6.75 8.10
N THR A 57 -0.19 5.92 8.57
CA THR A 57 -1.30 5.36 7.78
C THR A 57 -2.57 6.18 8.01
N ILE A 58 -3.24 6.59 6.93
CA ILE A 58 -4.39 7.49 6.94
C ILE A 58 -5.57 6.82 6.23
N SER A 59 -6.72 6.77 6.89
CA SER A 59 -7.98 6.26 6.32
C SER A 59 -8.89 7.40 5.89
N VAL A 60 -9.28 7.41 4.62
CA VAL A 60 -10.24 8.36 4.04
C VAL A 60 -11.70 8.02 4.38
N THR A 61 -11.96 6.84 4.96
CA THR A 61 -13.29 6.42 5.42
C THR A 61 -13.40 6.32 6.93
N GLY A 62 -12.35 6.71 7.67
CA GLY A 62 -12.23 6.41 9.09
C GLY A 62 -12.24 4.89 9.32
N SER A 63 -13.06 4.40 10.24
CA SER A 63 -13.23 2.96 10.49
C SER A 63 -14.29 2.28 9.60
N SER A 64 -14.94 3.02 8.70
CA SER A 64 -16.01 2.47 7.87
C SER A 64 -15.47 1.60 6.73
N CYS A 65 -16.00 0.39 6.59
CA CYS A 65 -15.77 -0.53 5.48
C CYS A 65 -17.06 -1.30 5.21
N ALA A 66 -17.52 -1.31 3.95
CA ALA A 66 -18.75 -2.00 3.56
C ALA A 66 -18.56 -3.52 3.52
N LEU A 67 -17.38 -3.99 3.14
CA LEU A 67 -17.11 -5.42 2.96
C LEU A 67 -16.95 -6.17 4.28
N LYS A 68 -16.24 -5.58 5.26
CA LYS A 68 -15.84 -6.26 6.52
C LYS A 68 -15.40 -7.72 6.29
N CYS A 69 -14.60 -7.94 5.25
CA CYS A 69 -14.13 -9.27 4.84
C CYS A 69 -13.46 -10.01 6.01
N LYS A 70 -13.41 -11.35 5.95
CA LYS A 70 -12.86 -12.15 7.05
C LYS A 70 -11.36 -11.92 7.23
N HIS A 71 -10.69 -11.28 6.27
CA HIS A 71 -9.31 -10.87 6.37
C HIS A 71 -9.04 -9.96 7.58
N CYS A 72 -9.79 -8.86 7.72
CA CYS A 72 -9.53 -7.87 8.77
C CYS A 72 -10.76 -7.41 9.55
N TYR A 73 -11.97 -7.69 9.06
CA TYR A 73 -13.24 -7.21 9.63
C TYR A 73 -13.33 -5.69 9.81
N GLY A 74 -12.47 -4.92 9.14
CA GLY A 74 -12.33 -3.47 9.30
C GLY A 74 -11.42 -3.03 10.46
N LYS A 75 -10.88 -3.94 11.28
CA LYS A 75 -10.09 -3.61 12.47
C LYS A 75 -8.80 -2.85 12.17
N VAL A 76 -8.19 -3.09 11.01
CA VAL A 76 -6.98 -2.36 10.58
C VAL A 76 -7.24 -0.85 10.53
N LEU A 77 -8.42 -0.45 10.07
CA LEU A 77 -8.79 0.96 9.93
C LEU A 77 -8.85 1.71 11.25
N GLU A 78 -9.13 1.00 12.36
CA GLU A 78 -9.19 1.58 13.71
C GLU A 78 -7.82 2.07 14.19
N THR A 79 -6.73 1.54 13.63
CA THR A 79 -5.36 1.93 13.95
C THR A 79 -4.86 3.11 13.10
N MET A 80 -5.61 3.52 12.08
CA MET A 80 -5.22 4.55 11.13
C MET A 80 -5.71 5.93 11.56
N HIS A 81 -4.98 6.98 11.17
CA HIS A 81 -5.51 8.34 11.32
C HIS A 81 -6.73 8.54 10.42
N SER A 82 -7.82 9.05 10.98
CA SER A 82 -9.04 9.32 10.21
C SER A 82 -8.99 10.68 9.53
N ALA A 83 -9.26 10.71 8.22
CA ALA A 83 -9.37 11.93 7.42
C ALA A 83 -10.48 11.81 6.38
N THR A 84 -11.74 11.92 6.83
CA THR A 84 -12.92 11.63 6.02
C THR A 84 -13.34 12.71 5.02
N THR A 85 -12.57 13.80 4.90
CA THR A 85 -12.78 14.83 3.87
C THR A 85 -11.46 15.26 3.27
N PRO A 86 -11.45 15.78 2.02
CA PRO A 86 -10.23 16.23 1.35
C PRO A 86 -9.46 17.29 2.16
N GLU A 87 -10.16 18.20 2.84
CA GLU A 87 -9.56 19.26 3.67
C GLU A 87 -8.88 18.65 4.90
N LYS A 88 -9.58 17.74 5.61
CA LYS A 88 -9.03 17.02 6.75
C LYS A 88 -7.79 16.22 6.37
N LEU A 89 -7.78 15.60 5.19
CA LEU A 89 -6.63 14.85 4.69
C LEU A 89 -5.41 15.77 4.51
N PHE A 90 -5.60 16.94 3.89
CA PHE A 90 -4.52 17.90 3.70
C PHE A 90 -3.99 18.45 5.03
N ASP A 91 -4.88 18.91 5.91
CA ASP A 91 -4.51 19.47 7.22
C ASP A 91 -3.80 18.44 8.10
N LEU A 92 -4.28 17.20 8.10
CA LEU A 92 -3.62 16.10 8.79
C LEU A 92 -2.21 15.87 8.24
N CYS A 93 -2.04 15.78 6.93
CA CYS A 93 -0.72 15.57 6.32
C CYS A 93 0.24 16.73 6.60
N LYS A 94 -0.26 17.97 6.62
CA LYS A 94 0.52 19.16 7.01
C LYS A 94 1.01 19.04 8.46
N ASN A 95 0.14 18.65 9.38
CA ASN A 95 0.48 18.43 10.78
C ASN A 95 1.48 17.27 10.96
N LEU A 96 1.30 16.17 10.25
CA LEU A 96 2.22 15.02 10.28
C LEU A 96 3.60 15.40 9.74
N LYS A 97 3.66 16.17 8.65
CA LYS A 97 4.92 16.70 8.09
C LYS A 97 5.66 17.56 9.11
N ALA A 98 4.95 18.46 9.80
CA ALA A 98 5.54 19.28 10.86
C ALA A 98 6.09 18.45 12.04
N LYS A 99 5.54 17.25 12.26
CA LYS A 99 6.01 16.27 13.26
C LYS A 99 7.10 15.32 12.73
N GLY A 100 7.65 15.58 11.55
CA GLY A 100 8.78 14.83 10.99
C GLY A 100 8.39 13.66 10.09
N ALA A 101 7.12 13.53 9.68
CA ALA A 101 6.74 12.53 8.69
C ALA A 101 7.47 12.77 7.36
N VAL A 102 8.04 11.69 6.81
CA VAL A 102 8.71 11.71 5.50
C VAL A 102 7.77 11.26 4.38
N GLY A 103 6.69 10.56 4.73
CA GLY A 103 5.63 10.15 3.83
C GLY A 103 4.37 9.73 4.56
N CYS A 104 3.41 9.20 3.81
CA CYS A 104 2.19 8.61 4.36
C CYS A 104 1.63 7.54 3.42
N LEU A 105 0.90 6.60 4.01
CA LEU A 105 0.03 5.67 3.30
C LEU A 105 -1.41 6.17 3.41
N ILE A 106 -2.04 6.47 2.27
CA ILE A 106 -3.46 6.84 2.19
C ILE A 106 -4.25 5.60 1.73
N SER A 107 -5.29 5.26 2.45
CA SER A 107 -6.18 4.13 2.14
C SER A 107 -7.55 4.39 2.75
N GLY A 108 -8.37 3.36 2.89
CA GLY A 108 -9.67 3.39 3.54
C GLY A 108 -10.34 2.03 3.47
N GLY A 109 -11.51 1.93 4.08
CA GLY A 109 -12.36 0.77 3.90
C GLY A 109 -12.98 0.73 2.51
N CYS A 110 -13.19 -0.50 2.04
CA CYS A 110 -13.74 -0.74 0.72
C CYS A 110 -15.24 -0.45 0.65
N LEU A 111 -15.67 0.04 -0.51
CA LEU A 111 -17.04 0.00 -0.99
C LEU A 111 -17.45 -1.45 -1.35
N PRO A 112 -18.76 -1.73 -1.60
CA PRO A 112 -19.22 -3.07 -1.96
C PRO A 112 -18.56 -3.69 -3.19
N ASP A 113 -18.00 -2.87 -4.09
CA ASP A 113 -17.28 -3.31 -5.29
C ASP A 113 -15.78 -3.58 -5.05
N GLY A 114 -15.31 -3.43 -3.80
CA GLY A 114 -13.89 -3.62 -3.44
C GLY A 114 -13.00 -2.40 -3.66
N SER A 115 -13.53 -1.29 -4.17
CA SER A 115 -12.78 -0.05 -4.34
C SER A 115 -12.67 0.75 -3.03
N VAL A 116 -11.62 1.56 -2.88
CA VAL A 116 -11.56 2.61 -1.85
C VAL A 116 -12.05 3.94 -2.47
N PRO A 117 -12.92 4.72 -1.81
CA PRO A 117 -13.51 5.93 -2.40
C PRO A 117 -12.52 7.11 -2.43
N LEU A 118 -11.51 7.02 -3.30
CA LEU A 118 -10.39 7.96 -3.38
C LEU A 118 -10.67 9.18 -4.27
N ASP A 119 -11.62 9.09 -5.19
CA ASP A 119 -11.90 10.14 -6.18
C ASP A 119 -12.09 11.54 -5.56
N PRO A 120 -12.84 11.73 -4.45
CA PRO A 120 -12.97 13.04 -3.82
C PRO A 120 -11.65 13.62 -3.29
N PHE A 121 -10.66 12.76 -3.03
CA PHE A 121 -9.40 13.11 -2.39
C PHE A 121 -8.26 13.39 -3.38
N MET A 122 -8.44 13.11 -4.68
CA MET A 122 -7.37 13.24 -5.68
C MET A 122 -6.74 14.64 -5.71
N GLY A 123 -7.57 15.68 -5.57
CA GLY A 123 -7.09 17.06 -5.46
C GLY A 123 -6.19 17.28 -4.24
N SER A 124 -6.58 16.77 -3.08
CA SER A 124 -5.79 16.87 -1.85
C SER A 124 -4.53 16.03 -1.91
N ILE A 125 -4.58 14.82 -2.47
CA ILE A 125 -3.40 13.96 -2.68
C ILE A 125 -2.36 14.68 -3.54
N LYS A 126 -2.80 15.30 -4.65
CA LYS A 126 -1.93 16.10 -5.51
C LYS A 126 -1.32 17.31 -4.78
N LYS A 127 -2.11 18.03 -3.99
CA LYS A 127 -1.62 19.15 -3.16
C LYS A 127 -0.61 18.68 -2.11
N ILE A 128 -0.88 17.57 -1.42
CA ILE A 128 0.05 16.97 -0.45
C ILE A 128 1.39 16.66 -1.11
N LYS A 129 1.36 16.03 -2.29
CA LYS A 129 2.58 15.69 -3.03
C LYS A 129 3.37 16.94 -3.42
N LYS A 130 2.69 17.95 -3.95
CA LYS A 130 3.30 19.18 -4.49
C LYS A 130 3.77 20.14 -3.41
N GLU A 131 2.96 20.39 -2.39
CA GLU A 131 3.17 21.46 -1.40
C GLU A 131 3.89 20.97 -0.15
N LEU A 132 3.68 19.71 0.27
CA LEU A 132 4.30 19.17 1.50
C LEU A 132 5.55 18.33 1.22
N GLY A 133 5.79 17.98 -0.05
CA GLY A 133 6.93 17.16 -0.46
C GLY A 133 6.96 15.78 0.20
N LEU A 134 5.81 15.26 0.62
CA LEU A 134 5.71 13.93 1.23
C LEU A 134 5.88 12.83 0.17
N THR A 135 6.43 11.70 0.59
CA THR A 135 6.30 10.43 -0.16
C THR A 135 4.88 9.91 0.05
N VAL A 136 4.11 9.74 -1.02
CA VAL A 136 2.69 9.37 -0.91
C VAL A 136 2.49 7.99 -1.52
N PHE A 137 2.13 7.02 -0.68
CA PHE A 137 1.63 5.72 -1.12
C PHE A 137 0.13 5.69 -0.99
N VAL A 138 -0.53 5.01 -1.92
CA VAL A 138 -1.99 4.82 -1.87
C VAL A 138 -2.31 3.35 -1.95
N HIS A 139 -3.01 2.80 -0.96
CA HIS A 139 -3.65 1.49 -1.09
C HIS A 139 -5.07 1.71 -1.59
N THR A 140 -5.37 1.12 -2.75
CA THR A 140 -6.50 1.56 -3.58
C THR A 140 -7.70 0.65 -3.53
N GLY A 141 -7.57 -0.56 -2.99
CA GLY A 141 -8.48 -1.65 -3.30
C GLY A 141 -8.50 -1.94 -4.81
N VAL A 142 -9.63 -2.42 -5.31
CA VAL A 142 -9.85 -2.60 -6.76
C VAL A 142 -10.00 -1.23 -7.44
N VAL A 143 -9.29 -1.02 -8.55
CA VAL A 143 -9.29 0.25 -9.29
C VAL A 143 -9.69 0.07 -10.73
N ASP A 144 -10.35 1.09 -11.27
CA ASP A 144 -10.56 1.23 -12.71
C ASP A 144 -9.44 2.06 -13.37
N PHE A 145 -9.51 2.18 -14.69
CA PHE A 145 -8.53 2.94 -15.47
C PHE A 145 -8.56 4.45 -15.16
N SER A 146 -9.72 5.00 -14.83
CA SER A 146 -9.88 6.43 -14.52
C SER A 146 -9.16 6.78 -13.22
N THR A 147 -9.41 6.02 -12.15
CA THR A 147 -8.75 6.18 -10.85
C THR A 147 -7.24 5.98 -10.99
N ALA A 148 -6.79 4.97 -11.75
CA ALA A 148 -5.37 4.74 -12.00
C ALA A 148 -4.69 5.94 -12.69
N LYS A 149 -5.35 6.54 -13.69
CA LYS A 149 -4.86 7.75 -14.37
C LYS A 149 -4.80 8.95 -13.41
N GLN A 150 -5.83 9.15 -12.59
CA GLN A 150 -5.87 10.23 -11.61
C GLN A 150 -4.75 10.11 -10.57
N LEU A 151 -4.47 8.89 -10.08
CA LEU A 151 -3.36 8.62 -9.16
C LEU A 151 -2.00 8.96 -9.79
N LYS A 152 -1.80 8.59 -11.06
CA LYS A 152 -0.61 8.96 -11.83
C LYS A 152 -0.49 10.48 -11.96
N ASP A 153 -1.57 11.17 -12.32
CA ASP A 153 -1.61 12.63 -12.51
C ASP A 153 -1.46 13.39 -11.18
N ALA A 154 -1.80 12.77 -10.05
CA ALA A 154 -1.55 13.27 -8.70
C ALA A 154 -0.08 13.10 -8.27
N GLY A 155 0.69 12.26 -8.97
CA GLY A 155 2.12 12.04 -8.70
C GLY A 155 2.40 11.18 -7.47
N VAL A 156 1.51 10.23 -7.16
CA VAL A 156 1.75 9.28 -6.06
C VAL A 156 3.01 8.46 -6.34
N ASN A 157 3.74 8.11 -5.29
CA ASN A 157 4.99 7.36 -5.41
C ASN A 157 4.75 5.86 -5.65
N ALA A 158 3.65 5.33 -5.13
CA ALA A 158 3.23 3.95 -5.36
C ALA A 158 1.71 3.82 -5.18
N ALA A 159 1.13 2.89 -5.95
CA ALA A 159 -0.19 2.34 -5.70
C ALA A 159 -0.02 0.89 -5.23
N LEU A 160 -0.70 0.54 -4.15
CA LEU A 160 -0.64 -0.78 -3.50
C LEU A 160 -1.99 -1.47 -3.68
N ILE A 161 -1.96 -2.71 -4.15
CA ILE A 161 -3.12 -3.58 -4.29
C ILE A 161 -2.82 -4.92 -3.64
N ASP A 162 -3.82 -5.50 -3.00
CA ASP A 162 -3.72 -6.86 -2.48
C ASP A 162 -4.24 -7.83 -3.56
N VAL A 163 -3.37 -8.77 -3.96
CA VAL A 163 -3.71 -9.82 -4.92
C VAL A 163 -3.79 -11.14 -4.17
N ILE A 164 -4.98 -11.74 -4.16
CA ILE A 164 -5.20 -13.05 -3.55
C ILE A 164 -4.91 -14.12 -4.60
N GLY A 165 -3.82 -14.86 -4.43
CA GLY A 165 -3.36 -15.86 -5.40
C GLY A 165 -4.02 -17.25 -5.31
N SER A 166 -5.11 -17.38 -4.55
CA SER A 166 -5.84 -18.63 -4.35
C SER A 166 -7.34 -18.43 -4.54
N ASP A 167 -7.91 -19.20 -5.48
CA ASP A 167 -9.35 -19.22 -5.76
C ASP A 167 -10.17 -19.72 -4.57
N GLU A 168 -9.59 -20.58 -3.73
CA GLU A 168 -10.21 -21.04 -2.49
C GLU A 168 -10.25 -19.90 -1.46
N THR A 169 -9.11 -19.25 -1.24
CA THR A 169 -9.01 -18.14 -0.27
C THR A 169 -9.93 -16.98 -0.64
N ILE A 170 -9.98 -16.57 -1.92
CA ILE A 170 -10.88 -15.47 -2.34
C ILE A 170 -12.36 -15.83 -2.19
N ARG A 171 -12.72 -17.12 -2.24
CA ARG A 171 -14.11 -17.58 -2.04
C ARG A 171 -14.47 -17.67 -0.55
N GLU A 172 -13.52 -17.99 0.30
CA GLU A 172 -13.77 -18.25 1.71
C GLU A 172 -13.53 -17.06 2.64
N VAL A 173 -12.71 -16.08 2.23
CA VAL A 173 -12.21 -14.96 3.07
C VAL A 173 -12.77 -13.60 2.66
#